data_AF-A0A8S3K5J8-F1
#
_entry.id   AF-A0A8S3K5J8-F1
#
_cell.length_a   1.000
_cell.length_b   1.000
_cell.length_c   1.000
_cell.angle_alpha   90.00
_cell.angle_beta   90.00
_cell.angle_gamma   90.00
#
_symmetry.space_group_name_H-M   'P 1'
#
loop_
_entity.id
_entity.type
_entity.pdbx_description
1 polymer ?
#
loop_
_entity_poly.entity_id
_entity_poly.type
_entity_poly.pdbx_seq_one_letter_code
_entity_poly.pdbx_strand_id
1 'polypeptide(L)' 'MERAVSRVKGVLPDQEFGGEFPIKNLINGEGGLLKVCLEGIWLTFENDKKLIDLQKIRKCTTQKGDTFVLEEF' A
#
# COMPACT_ATOMS: atom_id res chain seq x y z
N MET A 1 12.32 32.84 -13.77
CA MET A 1 11.25 31.97 -14.28
C MET A 1 11.71 30.53 -14.06
N GLU A 2 11.57 29.95 -12.86
CA GLU A 2 10.33 29.34 -12.33
C GLU A 2 9.86 28.22 -13.31
N ARG A 3 9.95 26.94 -12.99
CA ARG A 3 9.05 26.24 -12.04
C ARG A 3 9.54 24.82 -11.74
N ALA A 4 9.60 24.54 -10.44
CA ALA A 4 9.36 23.29 -9.72
C ALA A 4 9.23 21.95 -10.46
N VAL A 5 10.03 21.00 -9.98
CA VAL A 5 9.80 19.55 -9.85
C VAL A 5 8.32 19.17 -10.00
N SER A 6 7.98 18.59 -11.16
CA SER A 6 6.68 17.98 -11.40
C SER A 6 6.51 16.76 -10.48
N ARG A 7 5.85 16.99 -9.34
CA ARG A 7 5.31 15.95 -8.47
C ARG A 7 4.40 15.02 -9.28
N VAL A 8 4.57 13.71 -9.06
CA VAL A 8 3.62 12.62 -9.38
C VAL A 8 3.26 12.52 -10.86
N LYS A 9 4.11 11.81 -11.59
CA LYS A 9 3.86 11.30 -12.93
C LYS A 9 2.74 10.26 -12.86
N GLY A 10 1.55 10.66 -13.30
CA GLY A 10 0.57 9.79 -13.98
C GLY A 10 -0.15 8.75 -13.13
N VAL A 11 -1.31 9.13 -12.60
CA VAL A 11 -2.44 8.20 -12.52
C VAL A 11 -2.81 7.86 -13.97
N LEU A 12 -2.44 6.66 -14.41
CA LEU A 12 -2.89 6.11 -15.68
C LEU A 12 -4.38 5.74 -15.55
N PRO A 13 -5.20 5.94 -16.60
CA PRO A 13 -6.64 5.61 -16.58
C PRO A 13 -6.94 4.09 -16.54
N ASP A 14 -5.91 3.25 -16.45
CA ASP A 14 -5.98 1.79 -16.20
C ASP A 14 -5.81 1.46 -14.71
N GLN A 15 -5.73 2.48 -13.84
CA GLN A 15 -5.58 2.30 -12.40
C GLN A 15 -6.97 2.08 -11.78
N GLU A 16 -7.49 0.86 -11.92
CA GLU A 16 -8.72 0.37 -11.26
C GLU A 16 -8.58 0.29 -9.72
N PHE A 17 -7.54 0.93 -9.16
CA PHE A 17 -6.91 0.58 -7.89
C PHE A 17 -6.62 1.81 -7.02
N GLY A 18 -6.71 1.62 -5.70
CA GLY A 18 -6.56 2.64 -4.66
C GLY A 18 -5.12 3.15 -4.46
N GLY A 19 -4.24 2.90 -5.42
CA GLY A 19 -2.82 3.28 -5.40
C GLY A 19 -1.89 2.15 -4.94
N GLU A 20 -0.60 2.38 -5.16
CA GLU A 20 0.50 1.53 -4.70
C GLU A 20 1.35 2.34 -3.71
N PHE A 21 1.62 1.76 -2.55
CA PHE A 21 2.28 2.44 -1.43
C PHE A 21 3.52 1.65 -1.00
N PRO A 22 4.71 2.29 -0.95
CA PRO A 22 5.88 1.64 -0.40
C PRO A 22 5.67 1.42 1.10
N ILE A 23 5.90 0.20 1.57
CA ILE A 23 5.83 -0.18 2.98
C ILE A 23 7.16 -0.78 3.41
N LYS A 24 7.38 -0.85 4.73
CA LYS A 24 8.53 -1.51 5.32
C LYS A 24 8.05 -2.46 6.39
N ASN A 25 8.52 -3.70 6.36
CA ASN A 25 8.27 -4.65 7.43
C ASN A 25 8.98 -4.16 8.69
N LEU A 26 8.22 -3.96 9.77
CA LEU A 26 8.75 -3.45 11.04
C LEU A 26 9.61 -4.47 11.80
N ILE A 27 9.43 -5.77 11.53
CA ILE A 27 10.16 -6.85 12.22
C ILE A 27 11.53 -7.04 11.57
N ASN A 28 11.57 -7.14 10.24
CA ASN A 28 12.76 -7.54 9.49
C ASN A 28 13.50 -6.34 8.87
N GLY A 29 12.80 -5.22 8.73
CA GLY A 29 13.27 -4.06 7.98
C GLY A 29 13.19 -4.21 6.46
N GLU A 30 12.65 -5.31 5.94
CA GLU A 30 12.47 -5.54 4.50
C GLU A 30 11.54 -4.50 3.87
N GLY A 31 11.92 -4.02 2.69
CA GLY A 31 11.06 -3.18 1.86
C GLY A 31 9.92 -4.00 1.26
N GLY A 32 8.79 -3.34 1.03
CA GLY A 32 7.65 -3.95 0.37
C GLY A 32 6.77 -2.93 -0.32
N LEU A 33 5.75 -3.44 -0.98
CA LEU A 33 4.76 -2.68 -1.72
C LEU A 33 3.37 -3.15 -1.33
N LEU A 34 2.52 -2.21 -0.96
CA LEU A 34 1.10 -2.40 -0.69
C LEU A 34 0.33 -1.90 -1.90
N LYS A 35 -0.47 -2.75 -2.53
CA LYS A 35 -1.39 -2.36 -3.61
C LYS A 35 -2.82 -2.54 -3.15
N VAL A 36 -3.64 -1.51 -3.34
CA VAL A 36 -5.05 -1.56 -2.97
C VAL A 36 -5.87 -1.84 -4.22
N CYS A 37 -6.61 -2.94 -4.22
CA CYS A 37 -7.47 -3.34 -5.31
C CYS A 37 -8.93 -3.47 -4.86
N LEU A 38 -9.88 -3.56 -5.81
CA LEU A 38 -11.29 -3.80 -5.49
C LEU A 38 -11.55 -5.16 -4.83
N GLU A 39 -10.65 -6.12 -5.04
CA GLU A 39 -10.72 -7.46 -4.42
C GLU A 39 -10.12 -7.49 -3.01
N GLY A 40 -9.08 -6.70 -2.77
CA GLY A 40 -8.28 -6.84 -1.56
C GLY A 40 -7.07 -5.93 -1.51
N ILE A 41 -6.26 -6.15 -0.48
CA ILE A 41 -4.96 -5.52 -0.30
C ILE A 41 -3.90 -6.56 -0.61
N TRP A 42 -3.07 -6.25 -1.60
CA TRP A 42 -1.91 -7.04 -1.96
C TRP A 42 -0.68 -6.49 -1.25
N LEU A 43 -0.05 -7.31 -0.43
CA LEU A 43 1.22 -7.05 0.22
C LEU A 43 2.31 -7.85 -0.48
N THR A 44 3.34 -7.17 -0.97
CA THR A 44 4.50 -7.79 -1.62
C THR A 44 5.76 -7.33 -0.90
N PHE A 45 6.41 -8.23 -0.19
CA PHE A 45 7.76 -8.07 0.35
C PHE A 45 8.78 -8.77 -0.56
N GLU A 46 10.06 -8.62 -0.26
CA GLU A 46 11.14 -9.25 -1.03
C GLU A 46 11.01 -10.78 -1.07
N ASN A 47 10.65 -11.39 0.06
CA ASN A 47 10.54 -12.84 0.22
C ASN A 47 9.12 -13.38 0.38
N ASP A 48 8.11 -12.51 0.53
CA ASP A 48 6.74 -12.91 0.86
C ASP A 48 5.70 -12.14 0.06
N LYS A 49 4.62 -12.80 -0.35
CA LYS A 49 3.49 -12.19 -1.04
C LYS A 49 2.19 -12.64 -0.39
N LYS A 50 1.38 -11.69 0.05
CA LYS A 50 0.11 -11.96 0.73
C LYS A 50 -1.01 -11.14 0.13
N LEU A 51 -2.12 -11.81 -0.19
CA LEU A 51 -3.37 -11.16 -0.57
C LEU A 51 -4.34 -11.23 0.60
N ILE A 52 -4.88 -10.08 0.99
CA ILE A 52 -5.88 -9.94 2.03
C ILE A 52 -7.18 -9.49 1.39
N ASP A 53 -8.16 -10.38 1.33
CA ASP A 53 -9.52 -10.07 0.86
C ASP A 53 -10.15 -8.93 1.65
N LEU A 54 -10.81 -7.98 0.98
CA LEU A 54 -11.51 -6.88 1.66
C LEU A 54 -12.55 -7.39 2.67
N GLN A 55 -13.19 -8.52 2.38
CA GLN A 55 -14.18 -9.15 3.26
C GLN A 55 -13.58 -9.64 4.59
N LYS A 56 -12.27 -9.93 4.61
CA LYS A 56 -11.55 -10.38 5.81
C LYS A 56 -10.97 -9.24 6.61
N ILE A 57 -10.94 -8.01 6.08
CA ILE A 57 -10.42 -6.85 6.80
C ILE A 57 -11.48 -6.38 7.81
N ARG A 58 -11.21 -6.64 9.09
CA ARG A 58 -12.02 -6.13 10.19
C ARG A 58 -11.76 -4.65 10.45
N LYS A 59 -10.49 -4.23 10.37
CA LYS A 59 -10.08 -2.86 10.64
C LYS A 59 -8.83 -2.51 9.83
N CYS A 60 -8.85 -1.31 9.25
CA CYS A 60 -7.72 -0.74 8.53
C CYS A 60 -7.53 0.70 9.00
N THR A 61 -6.35 1.05 9.51
CA THR A 61 -6.06 2.39 10.01
C THR A 61 -4.58 2.73 9.90
N THR A 62 -4.31 4.01 9.68
CA THR A 62 -2.95 4.56 9.75
C THR A 62 -2.79 5.26 11.10
N GLN A 63 -1.87 4.77 11.92
CA GLN A 63 -1.55 5.40 13.20
C GLN A 63 -0.52 6.52 13.02
N LYS A 64 -0.39 7.38 14.04
CA LYS A 64 0.64 8.42 14.06
C LYS A 64 2.03 7.79 13.87
N GLY A 65 2.82 8.35 12.94
CA GLY A 65 4.16 7.84 12.60
C GLY A 65 4.17 6.81 11.47
N ASP A 66 3.34 7.02 10.44
CA ASP A 66 3.38 6.28 9.16
C ASP A 66 3.22 4.76 9.30
N THR A 67 2.63 4.31 10.41
CA THR A 67 2.41 2.90 10.69
C THR A 67 1.03 2.50 10.21
N PHE A 68 0.98 1.64 9.20
CA PHE A 68 -0.23 1.03 8.70
C PHE A 68 -0.59 -0.21 9.54
N VAL A 69 -1.82 -0.24 10.07
CA VAL A 69 -2.33 -1.38 10.84
C VAL A 69 -3.57 -1.93 10.15
N LEU A 70 -3.51 -3.22 9.87
CA LEU A 70 -4.61 -4.00 9.31
C LEU A 70 -4.88 -5.19 10.22
N GLU A 71 -6.14 -5.32 10.62
CA GLU A 71 -6.65 -6.44 11.43
C GLU A 71 -7.57 -7.30 10.55
N GLU A 72 -7.24 -8.58 10.43
CA GLU A 72 -8.04 -9.59 9.70
C GLU A 72 -8.95 -10.35 10.70
N PHE A 73 -10.06 -10.92 10.22
CA PHE A 73 -10.93 -11.83 11.00
C PHE A 73 -10.32 -13.22 11.23
#